data_AF-A0A2J4YJX3-F1
#
_entry.id   AF-A0A2J4YJX3-F1
#
_cell.length_a   1.000
_cell.length_b   1.000
_cell.length_c   1.000
_cell.angle_alpha   90.00
_cell.angle_beta   90.00
_cell.angle_gamma   90.00
#
_symmetry.space_group_name_H-M   'P 1'
#
loop_
_entity.id
_entity.type
_entity.pdbx_description
1 polymer ?
#
loop_
_entity_poly.entity_id
_entity_poly.type
_entity_poly.pdbx_seq_one_letter_code
_entity_poly.pdbx_strand_id
1 'polypeptide(L)' 'QHTDPLSVPAALVHGHGPFAWGKDPANAVHNAVVLEEIAYMNMWTRQLSIDEQPVSATLLDKHYLRKHGAGAYYGQ' A
#
# COMPACT_ATOMS: atom_id res chain seq x y z
N GLN A 1 -4.40 -17.43 -0.40
CA GLN A 1 -5.25 -16.59 0.48
C GLN A 1 -6.23 -15.85 -0.42
N HIS A 2 -7.50 -15.78 -0.05
CA HIS A 2 -8.52 -15.05 -0.82
C HIS A 2 -8.68 -13.66 -0.21
N THR A 3 -7.96 -12.69 -0.78
CA THR A 3 -7.94 -11.30 -0.31
C THR A 3 -8.75 -10.45 -1.28
N ASP A 4 -9.55 -9.50 -0.79
CA ASP A 4 -10.24 -8.56 -1.66
C ASP A 4 -9.20 -7.77 -2.47
N PRO A 5 -9.21 -7.82 -3.82
CA PRO A 5 -8.24 -7.13 -4.65
C PRO A 5 -8.25 -5.61 -4.42
N LEU A 6 -9.36 -5.01 -4.00
CA LEU A 6 -9.40 -3.57 -3.72
C LEU A 6 -8.74 -3.20 -2.38
N SER A 7 -8.57 -4.17 -1.48
CA SER A 7 -7.83 -3.98 -0.22
C SER A 7 -6.31 -4.03 -0.37
N VAL A 8 -5.82 -4.73 -1.40
CA VAL A 8 -4.39 -4.81 -1.75
C VAL A 8 -4.27 -4.53 -3.25
N PRO A 9 -4.27 -3.25 -3.67
CA PRO A 9 -4.49 -2.87 -5.07
C PRO A 9 -3.24 -2.95 -5.95
N ALA A 10 -2.28 -3.82 -5.61
CA ALA A 10 -1.04 -3.98 -6.34
C ALA A 10 -0.39 -5.35 -6.09
N ALA A 11 0.43 -5.78 -7.06
CA ALA A 11 1.31 -6.93 -6.94
C ALA A 11 2.65 -6.69 -7.63
N LEU A 12 3.72 -7.31 -7.11
CA LEU A 12 5.02 -7.37 -7.78
C LEU A 12 5.16 -8.72 -8.46
N VAL A 13 5.45 -8.72 -9.77
CA VAL A 13 5.67 -9.94 -10.54
C VAL A 13 7.17 -10.22 -10.59
N HIS A 14 7.56 -11.41 -10.12
CA HIS A 14 8.94 -11.84 -10.08
C HIS A 14 9.61 -11.81 -11.46
N GLY A 15 10.80 -11.22 -11.55
CA GLY A 15 11.54 -11.07 -12.81
C GLY A 15 10.92 -10.06 -13.78
N HIS A 16 9.92 -9.28 -13.36
CA HIS A 16 9.25 -8.30 -14.20
C HIS A 16 9.11 -6.96 -13.47
N GLY A 17 7.95 -6.67 -12.89
CA GLY A 17 7.68 -5.35 -12.33
C GLY A 17 6.33 -5.25 -11.61
N PRO A 18 5.94 -4.03 -11.23
CA PRO A 18 4.69 -3.77 -10.54
C PRO A 18 3.48 -3.83 -11.46
N PHE A 19 2.37 -4.34 -10.92
CA PHE A 19 1.03 -4.21 -11.49
C PHE A 19 0.14 -3.58 -10.43
N ALA A 20 -0.60 -2.53 -10.79
CA ALA A 20 -1.52 -1.83 -9.90
C ALA A 20 -2.90 -1.71 -10.56
N TRP A 21 -3.94 -1.70 -9.73
CA TRP A 21 -5.33 -1.58 -10.16
C TRP A 21 -6.09 -0.66 -9.22
N GLY A 22 -7.33 -0.32 -9.57
CA GLY A 22 -8.17 0.58 -8.79
C GLY A 22 -9.61 0.54 -9.28
N LYS A 23 -10.49 1.27 -8.59
CA LYS A 23 -11.91 1.35 -8.93
C LYS A 23 -12.18 2.01 -10.30
N ASP A 24 -11.23 2.82 -10.77
CA ASP A 24 -11.24 3.54 -12.04
C ASP A 24 -9.79 3.75 -12.51
N PRO A 25 -9.55 4.12 -13.78
CA PRO A 25 -8.19 4.30 -14.30
C PRO A 25 -7.35 5.34 -13.54
N ALA A 26 -7.96 6.43 -13.06
CA ALA A 26 -7.23 7.45 -12.31
C ALA A 26 -6.77 6.92 -10.94
N ASN A 27 -7.62 6.15 -10.27
CA ASN A 27 -7.28 5.50 -9.01
C ASN A 27 -6.22 4.39 -9.21
N ALA A 28 -6.25 3.65 -10.31
CA ALA A 28 -5.20 2.68 -10.63
C ALA A 28 -3.83 3.36 -10.80
N VAL A 29 -3.77 4.49 -11.50
CA VAL A 29 -2.55 5.31 -11.64
C VAL A 29 -2.11 5.86 -10.29
N HIS A 30 -3.03 6.35 -9.46
CA HIS A 30 -2.71 6.79 -8.10
C HIS A 30 -2.07 5.67 -7.26
N ASN A 31 -2.65 4.47 -7.28
CA ASN A 31 -2.11 3.32 -6.57
C ASN A 31 -0.73 2.90 -7.11
N ALA A 32 -0.50 3.00 -8.43
CA ALA A 32 0.81 2.75 -9.04
C ALA A 32 1.88 3.73 -8.55
N VAL A 33 1.56 5.02 -8.48
CA VAL A 33 2.47 6.05 -7.95
C VAL A 33 2.75 5.79 -6.47
N VAL A 34 1.73 5.53 -5.66
CA VAL A 34 1.92 5.21 -4.23
C VAL A 34 2.81 3.98 -4.04
N LEU A 35 2.64 2.93 -4.87
CA LEU A 35 3.47 1.73 -4.82
C LEU A 35 4.95 2.03 -5.09
N GLU A 36 5.24 2.89 -6.08
CA GLU A 36 6.61 3.32 -6.39
C GLU A 36 7.22 4.10 -5.22
N GLU A 37 6.50 5.08 -4.67
CA GLU A 37 6.99 5.91 -3.58
C GLU A 37 7.31 5.08 -2.32
N ILE A 38 6.43 4.13 -1.94
CA ILE A 38 6.69 3.27 -0.79
C ILE A 38 7.81 2.27 -1.07
N ALA A 39 7.98 1.79 -2.30
CA ALA A 39 9.08 0.91 -2.67
C ALA A 39 10.43 1.64 -2.58
N TYR A 40 10.50 2.88 -3.10
CA TYR A 40 11.67 3.74 -3.00
C TYR A 40 12.02 4.03 -1.54
N MET A 41 11.05 4.49 -0.73
CA MET A 41 11.28 4.73 0.70
C MET A 41 11.75 3.47 1.42
N ASN A 42 11.11 2.33 1.19
CA ASN A 42 11.47 1.07 1.82
C ASN A 42 12.88 0.60 1.47
N MET A 43 13.34 0.82 0.22
CA MET A 43 14.73 0.52 -0.16
C MET A 43 15.72 1.26 0.73
N TRP A 44 15.53 2.56 0.94
CA TRP A 44 16.40 3.37 1.80
C TRP A 44 16.23 3.07 3.28
N THR A 45 15.00 2.85 3.77
CA THR A 45 14.74 2.44 5.15
C THR A 45 15.52 1.17 5.49
N ARG A 46 15.49 0.16 4.61
CA ARG A 46 16.23 -1.09 4.82
C ARG A 46 17.74 -0.93 4.74
N GLN A 47 18.23 0.04 3.98
CA GLN A 47 19.66 0.38 3.95
C GLN A 47 20.11 1.06 5.25
N LEU A 48 19.25 1.87 5.87
CA LEU A 48 19.54 2.55 7.13
C LEU A 48 19.39 1.64 8.35
N SER A 49 18.41 0.74 8.34
CA SER A 49 18.11 -0.18 9.43
C SER A 49 17.71 -1.54 8.88
N ILE A 50 18.59 -2.53 9.04
CA ILE A 50 18.36 -3.88 8.53
C ILE A 50 17.32 -4.65 9.37
N ASP A 51 17.18 -4.26 10.65
CA ASP A 51 16.30 -4.89 11.63
C ASP A 51 14.98 -4.12 11.83
N GLU A 52 14.67 -3.18 10.94
CA GLU A 52 13.40 -2.44 10.97
C GLU A 52 12.20 -3.38 10.95
N GLN A 53 11.24 -3.12 11.83
CA GLN A 53 10.05 -3.94 11.96
C GLN A 53 8.87 -3.34 11.18
N PRO A 54 7.92 -4.16 10.71
CA PRO A 54 6.69 -3.64 10.14
C PRO A 54 5.96 -2.71 11.11
N VAL A 55 5.22 -1.75 10.57
CA VAL A 55 4.30 -0.94 11.36
C VAL A 55 3.31 -1.85 12.11
N SER A 56 2.91 -1.45 13.32
CA SER A 56 1.98 -2.25 14.12
C SER A 56 0.65 -2.48 13.39
N ALA A 57 0.09 -3.68 13.53
CA ALA A 57 -1.19 -4.04 12.90
C ALA A 57 -2.30 -3.05 13.26
N THR A 58 -2.36 -2.60 14.52
CA THR A 58 -3.32 -1.58 14.97
C THR A 58 -3.20 -0.27 14.20
N LEU A 59 -1.98 0.19 13.91
CA LEU A 59 -1.77 1.43 13.17
C LEU A 59 -2.06 1.25 11.68
N LEU A 60 -1.69 0.09 11.10
CA LEU A 60 -2.04 -0.28 9.73
C LEU A 60 -3.56 -0.29 9.53
N ASP A 61 -4.28 -1.00 10.38
CA ASP A 61 -5.73 -1.12 10.34
C ASP A 61 -6.40 0.23 10.53
N LYS A 62 -5.93 1.03 11.51
CA LYS A 62 -6.44 2.40 11.71
C LYS A 62 -6.30 3.24 10.44
N HIS A 63 -5.14 3.21 9.78
CA HIS A 63 -4.92 4.02 8.57
C HIS A 63 -5.76 3.56 7.39
N TYR A 64 -5.86 2.23 7.18
CA TYR A 64 -6.66 1.66 6.10
C TYR A 64 -8.16 1.90 6.31
N LEU A 65 -8.69 1.52 7.47
CA LEU A 65 -10.12 1.65 7.80
C LEU A 65 -10.59 3.09 7.87
N ARG A 66 -9.69 4.06 8.15
CA ARG A 66 -10.02 5.50 8.07
C ARG A 66 -10.51 5.92 6.68
N LYS A 67 -9.97 5.31 5.60
CA LYS A 67 -10.32 5.66 4.22
C LYS A 67 -11.32 4.69 3.58
N HIS A 68 -11.32 3.43 4.03
CA HIS A 68 -12.05 2.33 3.37
C HIS A 68 -13.11 1.66 4.26
N GLY A 69 -13.24 2.05 5.54
CA GLY A 69 -14.23 1.52 6.46
C GLY A 69 -15.59 2.23 6.37
N ALA A 70 -16.62 1.64 6.99
CA ALA A 70 -17.99 2.18 6.99
C ALA A 70 -18.11 3.60 7.60
N GLY A 71 -17.16 4.00 8.44
CA GLY A 71 -17.06 5.35 9.04
C GLY A 71 -15.93 6.20 8.46
N ALA A 72 -15.61 6.03 7.17
CA ALA A 72 -14.51 6.75 6.54
C ALA A 72 -14.65 8.27 6.71
N TYR A 73 -13.58 8.94 7.14
CA TYR A 73 -13.56 10.38 7.39
C TYR A 73 -12.29 11.03 6.81
N TYR A 74 -12.37 12.31 6.47
CA TYR A 74 -11.26 13.09 5.93
C TYR A 74 -10.57 13.90 7.03
N GLY A 75 -9.28 13.65 7.29
CA GLY A 75 -8.48 14.34 8.31
C GLY A 75 -7.43 13.44 8.98
N GLN A 76 -6.46 14.04 9.68
CA GLN A 76 -5.60 13.30 10.63
C GLN A 76 -6.33 13.11 11.95
#